data_AF-A0ABD3QC91-F1
#
_entry.id   AF-A0ABD3QC91-F1
#
_cell.length_a   1.000
_cell.length_b   1.000
_cell.length_c   1.000
_cell.angle_alpha   90.00
_cell.angle_beta   90.00
_cell.angle_gamma   90.00
#
_symmetry.space_group_name_H-M   'P 1'
#
loop_
_entity.id
_entity.type
_entity.pdbx_description
1 polymer ?
#
loop_
_entity_poly.entity_id
_entity_poly.type
_entity_poly.pdbx_seq_one_letter_code
_entity_poly.pdbx_strand_id
1 'polypeptide(L)'
;MIHCIPHRHRIPSAIASCALLLTANIESCQALLTPSTAAHHRKLHTTQNQRRLTAMLHAQSQNLVSVPQAIQAFTSNSSQQDAATSRNVFIDGSWYMPADSRNARSQFQAGPRIPAARFFDIDDIAPSPRSSANPKGLPHMKPCPKQFAVAMDLMDITPHDVLYVYANNEKCPFSHRAYWTLRSAGHDPAKVKLIQGSLAEWEACGGELDNARLSDEDERLFRMPLDWEERATRYICLREGEERVVDMDQVRDIVTSPKETAEAIVVDARSAGRFYGREPEPRPGLRGGHMPGSLNVPFLSLLDEKDLTKFRPMEQVRQIFVEAGIPPHEGNGPAAKVICSCGSGVTAAALAVALEECGLRKREDIYIYDGSWIEWGGDDQTPIVKDDRWNFMYFIENILMDMFLS
;
A
#
# COMPACT_ATOMS: atom_id res chain seq x y z
N MET A 1 41.14 -54.56 -57.54
CA MET A 1 42.59 -54.26 -57.55
C MET A 1 42.74 -52.75 -57.36
N ILE A 2 43.24 -52.30 -56.19
CA ILE A 2 44.54 -51.59 -56.00
C ILE A 2 44.44 -50.12 -56.51
N HIS A 3 44.64 -49.00 -55.77
CA HIS A 3 45.50 -48.54 -54.64
C HIS A 3 44.69 -47.59 -53.70
N CYS A 4 44.91 -47.34 -52.40
CA CYS A 4 46.04 -47.16 -51.46
C CYS A 4 46.60 -45.72 -51.23
N ILE A 5 46.19 -45.13 -50.07
CA ILE A 5 46.93 -44.31 -49.04
C ILE A 5 47.07 -42.75 -49.27
N PRO A 6 47.40 -41.89 -48.24
CA PRO A 6 46.61 -41.23 -47.16
C PRO A 6 46.68 -39.67 -47.18
N HIS A 7 45.99 -38.93 -46.28
CA HIS A 7 46.58 -37.83 -45.44
C HIS A 7 45.60 -37.03 -44.57
N ARG A 8 46.15 -36.56 -43.43
CA ARG A 8 45.63 -35.68 -42.36
C ARG A 8 45.50 -34.20 -42.79
N HIS A 9 44.53 -33.46 -42.23
CA HIS A 9 44.61 -32.03 -41.85
C HIS A 9 43.56 -31.73 -40.75
N ARG A 10 43.94 -31.45 -39.49
CA ARG A 10 44.30 -30.16 -38.87
C ARG A 10 43.14 -29.15 -38.79
N ILE A 11 42.53 -29.05 -37.61
CA ILE A 11 41.70 -27.92 -37.16
C ILE A 11 42.62 -26.87 -36.50
N PRO A 12 42.48 -25.56 -36.75
CA PRO A 12 43.38 -24.53 -36.20
C PRO A 12 43.11 -24.20 -34.72
N SER A 13 44.20 -23.92 -34.02
CA SER A 13 44.35 -23.58 -32.61
C SER A 13 43.94 -22.13 -32.27
N ALA A 14 42.73 -21.92 -31.74
CA ALA A 14 42.36 -20.63 -31.14
C ALA A 14 41.47 -20.73 -29.88
N ILE A 15 41.28 -21.91 -29.29
CA ILE A 15 40.40 -22.09 -28.11
C ILE A 15 41.16 -22.59 -26.86
N ALA A 16 42.46 -22.91 -26.98
CA ALA A 16 43.23 -23.44 -25.85
C ALA A 16 43.96 -22.38 -24.98
N SER A 17 43.93 -21.09 -25.32
CA SER A 17 44.70 -20.05 -24.59
C SER A 17 43.88 -19.14 -23.66
N CYS A 18 42.54 -19.27 -23.60
CA CYS A 18 41.73 -18.49 -22.63
C CYS A 18 41.38 -19.25 -21.34
N ALA A 19 41.51 -20.58 -21.33
CA ALA A 19 41.13 -21.40 -20.15
C ALA A 19 42.22 -21.47 -19.07
N LEU A 20 43.47 -21.05 -19.36
CA LEU A 20 44.59 -21.07 -18.41
C LEU A 20 44.83 -19.74 -17.69
N LEU A 21 44.15 -18.66 -18.08
CA LEU A 21 44.27 -17.33 -17.43
C LEU A 21 43.15 -17.05 -16.42
N LEU A 22 42.08 -17.86 -16.39
CA LEU A 22 40.98 -17.72 -15.43
C LEU A 22 41.14 -18.62 -14.19
N THR A 23 41.98 -19.66 -14.24
CA THR A 23 42.27 -20.52 -13.08
C THR A 23 43.42 -20.01 -12.21
N ALA A 24 44.32 -19.17 -12.73
CA ALA A 24 45.46 -18.63 -11.96
C ALA A 24 45.12 -17.44 -11.04
N ASN A 25 43.91 -16.86 -11.13
CA ASN A 25 43.48 -15.73 -10.30
C ASN A 25 42.49 -16.09 -9.17
N ILE A 26 42.05 -17.35 -9.10
CA ILE A 26 41.14 -17.81 -8.03
C ILE A 26 41.94 -18.40 -6.85
N GLU A 27 43.14 -18.94 -7.08
CA GLU A 27 43.98 -19.52 -6.02
C GLU A 27 44.72 -18.47 -5.18
N SER A 28 44.87 -17.23 -5.67
CA SER A 28 45.60 -16.16 -4.95
C SER A 28 44.75 -15.38 -3.94
N CYS A 29 43.43 -15.61 -3.87
CA CYS A 29 42.53 -14.93 -2.92
C CYS A 29 41.91 -15.87 -1.86
N GLN A 30 42.21 -17.18 -1.90
CA GLN A 30 41.64 -18.16 -0.96
C GLN A 30 42.48 -18.43 0.29
N ALA A 31 43.58 -17.70 0.50
CA ALA A 31 44.51 -17.98 1.61
C ALA A 31 44.22 -17.21 2.93
N LEU A 32 43.11 -16.47 3.09
CA LEU A 32 42.92 -15.63 4.29
C LEU A 32 41.56 -15.67 5.01
N LEU A 33 40.64 -16.57 4.67
CA LEU A 33 39.40 -16.71 5.46
C LEU A 33 39.05 -18.18 5.69
N THR A 34 39.19 -18.63 6.93
CA THR A 34 38.67 -19.93 7.36
C THR A 34 37.13 -19.97 7.17
N PRO A 35 36.52 -21.14 6.91
CA PRO A 35 35.06 -21.26 6.73
C PRO A 35 34.25 -20.70 7.91
N SER A 36 34.83 -20.77 9.13
CA SER A 36 34.25 -20.21 10.36
C SER A 36 34.17 -18.68 10.32
N THR A 37 35.21 -17.99 9.86
CA THR A 37 35.25 -16.52 9.76
C THR A 37 34.31 -15.97 8.70
N ALA A 38 34.16 -16.63 7.54
CA ALA A 38 33.25 -16.18 6.48
C ALA A 38 31.77 -16.33 6.87
N ALA A 39 31.41 -17.41 7.56
CA ALA A 39 30.06 -17.62 8.09
C ALA A 39 29.75 -16.64 9.24
N HIS A 40 30.73 -16.35 10.11
CA HIS A 40 30.58 -15.38 11.19
C HIS A 40 30.48 -13.95 10.65
N HIS A 41 31.29 -13.57 9.66
CA HIS A 41 31.18 -12.28 8.97
C HIS A 41 29.85 -12.14 8.22
N ARG A 42 29.36 -13.17 7.50
CA ARG A 42 28.02 -13.13 6.89
C ARG A 42 26.93 -12.91 7.94
N LYS A 43 26.95 -13.66 9.05
CA LYS A 43 25.99 -13.50 10.15
C LYS A 43 26.06 -12.11 10.80
N LEU A 44 27.26 -11.58 11.03
CA LEU A 44 27.45 -10.26 11.62
C LEU A 44 27.00 -9.14 10.68
N HIS A 45 27.31 -9.24 9.38
CA HIS A 45 26.86 -8.29 8.36
C HIS A 45 25.34 -8.34 8.17
N THR A 46 24.70 -9.52 8.14
CA THR A 46 23.22 -9.61 8.11
C THR A 46 22.59 -9.05 9.37
N THR A 47 23.16 -9.32 10.55
CA THR A 47 22.62 -8.79 11.82
C THR A 47 22.80 -7.27 11.93
N GLN A 48 23.92 -6.72 11.42
CA GLN A 48 24.18 -5.28 11.42
C GLN A 48 23.32 -4.55 10.37
N ASN A 49 23.12 -5.14 9.19
CA ASN A 49 22.21 -4.62 8.17
C ASN A 49 20.75 -4.69 8.62
N GLN A 50 20.32 -5.79 9.27
CA GLN A 50 19.00 -5.89 9.89
C GLN A 50 18.83 -4.83 10.98
N ARG A 51 19.81 -4.63 11.88
CA ARG A 51 19.74 -3.57 12.90
C ARG A 51 19.68 -2.17 12.28
N ARG A 52 20.44 -1.91 11.21
CA ARG A 52 20.37 -0.65 10.46
C ARG A 52 19.03 -0.45 9.77
N LEU A 53 18.49 -1.48 9.13
CA LEU A 53 17.18 -1.47 8.51
C LEU A 53 16.08 -1.26 9.56
N THR A 54 16.09 -2.01 10.66
CA THR A 54 15.14 -1.84 11.78
C THR A 54 15.21 -0.44 12.37
N ALA A 55 16.41 0.12 12.57
CA ALA A 55 16.59 1.48 13.05
C ALA A 55 16.13 2.53 12.02
N MET A 56 16.34 2.29 10.73
CA MET A 56 15.87 3.13 9.64
C MET A 56 14.34 3.11 9.53
N LEU A 57 13.72 1.93 9.60
CA LEU A 57 12.27 1.75 9.60
C LEU A 57 11.62 2.38 10.83
N HIS A 58 12.22 2.24 12.02
CA HIS A 58 11.77 2.91 13.25
C HIS A 58 11.93 4.44 13.19
N ALA A 59 12.96 4.93 12.50
CA ALA A 59 13.15 6.37 12.31
C ALA A 59 12.27 6.95 11.18
N GLN A 60 11.83 6.11 10.24
CA GLN A 60 11.04 6.51 9.06
C GLN A 60 9.53 6.55 9.31
N SER A 61 8.96 5.61 10.07
CA SER A 61 7.52 5.61 10.29
C SER A 61 7.13 6.56 11.42
N GLN A 62 7.02 7.86 11.10
CA GLN A 62 6.48 8.87 12.03
C GLN A 62 4.95 8.99 11.95
N ASN A 63 4.30 8.27 11.02
CA ASN A 63 2.86 8.42 10.79
C ASN A 63 2.04 7.26 11.35
N LEU A 64 2.63 6.08 11.56
CA LEU A 64 1.98 5.01 12.32
C LEU A 64 2.20 5.28 13.82
N VAL A 65 1.11 5.48 14.56
CA VAL A 65 1.18 5.79 16.00
C VAL A 65 0.52 4.69 16.81
N SER A 66 1.15 4.31 17.91
CA SER A 66 0.55 3.39 18.87
C SER A 66 -0.62 4.04 19.61
N VAL A 67 -1.51 3.22 20.17
CA VAL A 67 -2.62 3.69 21.01
C VAL A 67 -2.14 4.59 22.17
N PRO A 68 -1.11 4.23 22.96
CA PRO A 68 -0.60 5.12 24.01
C PRO A 68 -0.10 6.48 23.50
N GLN A 69 0.57 6.53 22.35
CA GLN A 69 1.00 7.79 21.73
C GLN A 69 -0.19 8.65 21.30
N ALA A 70 -1.24 8.02 20.77
CA ALA A 70 -2.47 8.72 20.39
C ALA A 70 -3.23 9.24 21.61
N ILE A 71 -3.29 8.49 22.71
CA ILE A 71 -3.86 8.96 23.99
C ILE A 71 -3.08 10.16 24.51
N GLN A 72 -1.75 10.13 24.45
CA GLN A 72 -0.92 11.28 24.83
C GLN A 72 -1.28 12.54 23.99
N ALA A 73 -1.42 12.39 22.67
CA ALA A 73 -1.85 13.47 21.78
C ALA A 73 -3.28 13.96 22.07
N PHE A 74 -4.18 13.07 22.47
CA PHE A 74 -5.53 13.45 22.89
C PHE A 74 -5.52 14.29 24.17
N THR A 75 -4.76 13.87 25.18
CA THR A 75 -4.67 14.59 26.47
C THR A 75 -3.99 15.96 26.37
N SER A 76 -3.07 16.14 25.41
CA SER A 76 -2.39 17.42 25.22
C SER A 76 -3.31 18.50 24.65
N ASN A 77 -4.34 18.14 23.88
CA ASN A 77 -5.36 19.09 23.41
C ASN A 77 -6.12 19.74 24.57
N SER A 78 -6.51 18.94 25.57
CA SER A 78 -7.28 19.42 26.72
C SER A 78 -6.52 20.43 27.58
N SER A 79 -5.20 20.53 27.39
CA SER A 79 -4.30 21.43 28.11
C SER A 79 -4.00 22.74 27.35
N GLN A 80 -4.39 22.86 26.06
CA GLN A 80 -4.09 24.02 25.22
C GLN A 80 -5.36 24.86 24.99
N GLN A 81 -5.38 26.10 25.52
CA GLN A 81 -6.49 27.06 25.39
C GLN A 81 -6.32 28.09 24.26
N ASP A 82 -5.22 28.05 23.50
CA ASP A 82 -4.92 29.07 22.48
C ASP A 82 -5.30 28.61 21.07
N ALA A 83 -6.21 29.38 20.44
CA ALA A 83 -6.72 29.19 19.08
C ALA A 83 -5.66 29.29 17.95
N ALA A 84 -4.41 29.61 18.28
CA ALA A 84 -3.29 29.74 17.33
C ALA A 84 -2.39 28.48 17.24
N THR A 85 -2.69 27.42 17.99
CA THR A 85 -1.90 26.18 18.03
C THR A 85 -2.54 25.06 17.20
N SER A 86 -1.71 24.16 16.65
CA SER A 86 -2.17 22.98 15.89
C SER A 86 -2.94 22.03 16.81
N ARG A 87 -4.23 21.76 16.52
CA ARG A 87 -5.05 20.84 17.31
C ARG A 87 -4.85 19.40 16.83
N ASN A 88 -4.96 18.43 17.74
CA ASN A 88 -5.03 17.02 17.36
C ASN A 88 -6.49 16.64 17.10
N VAL A 89 -6.89 16.34 15.87
CA VAL A 89 -8.27 15.99 15.52
C VAL A 89 -8.36 14.50 15.22
N PHE A 90 -9.24 13.79 15.91
CA PHE A 90 -9.43 12.35 15.72
C PHE A 90 -10.48 12.09 14.65
N ILE A 91 -10.17 11.19 13.73
CA ILE A 91 -10.99 10.88 12.56
C ILE A 91 -11.34 9.40 12.57
N ASP A 92 -12.62 9.08 12.72
CA ASP A 92 -13.09 7.72 12.51
C ASP A 92 -13.18 7.47 11.00
N GLY A 93 -12.24 6.68 10.47
CA GLY A 93 -12.19 6.25 9.07
C GLY A 93 -12.79 4.87 8.84
N SER A 94 -13.65 4.38 9.75
CA SER A 94 -14.28 3.08 9.64
C SER A 94 -15.16 3.00 8.40
N TRP A 95 -15.08 1.89 7.71
CA TRP A 95 -15.90 1.57 6.55
C TRP A 95 -16.06 0.06 6.47
N TYR A 96 -17.18 -0.42 5.91
CA TYR A 96 -17.41 -1.84 5.66
C TYR A 96 -17.88 -2.05 4.23
N MET A 97 -17.56 -3.23 3.69
CA MET A 97 -18.05 -3.60 2.36
C MET A 97 -19.59 -3.65 2.34
N PRO A 98 -20.25 -3.36 1.20
CA PRO A 98 -21.71 -3.37 1.10
C PRO A 98 -22.38 -4.70 1.48
N ALA A 99 -21.66 -5.82 1.41
CA ALA A 99 -22.16 -7.14 1.81
C ALA A 99 -22.08 -7.40 3.32
N ASP A 100 -21.39 -6.53 4.07
CA ASP A 100 -21.33 -6.60 5.52
C ASP A 100 -22.61 -5.99 6.12
N SER A 101 -23.20 -6.67 7.10
CA SER A 101 -24.38 -6.16 7.80
C SER A 101 -24.10 -4.94 8.69
N ARG A 102 -22.83 -4.65 8.98
CA ARG A 102 -22.41 -3.53 9.82
C ARG A 102 -22.45 -2.22 9.03
N ASN A 103 -22.83 -1.13 9.71
CA ASN A 103 -22.81 0.22 9.14
C ASN A 103 -21.91 1.12 10.00
N ALA A 104 -20.80 1.59 9.43
CA ALA A 104 -19.80 2.36 10.17
C ALA A 104 -20.35 3.68 10.72
N ARG A 105 -21.18 4.38 9.93
CA ARG A 105 -21.82 5.61 10.37
C ARG A 105 -22.78 5.38 11.53
N SER A 106 -23.64 4.38 11.44
CA SER A 106 -24.58 4.05 12.52
C SER A 106 -23.83 3.63 13.79
N GLN A 107 -22.72 2.93 13.67
CA GLN A 107 -21.84 2.60 14.80
C GLN A 107 -21.21 3.86 15.40
N PHE A 108 -20.64 4.73 14.58
CA PHE A 108 -20.12 6.01 15.05
C PHE A 108 -21.22 6.83 15.74
N GLN A 109 -22.40 6.99 15.12
CA GLN A 109 -23.53 7.71 15.71
C GLN A 109 -24.00 7.11 17.04
N ALA A 110 -24.01 5.78 17.18
CA ALA A 110 -24.40 5.11 18.42
C ALA A 110 -23.33 5.21 19.51
N GLY A 111 -22.05 5.24 19.14
CA GLY A 111 -20.92 5.07 20.05
C GLY A 111 -20.62 3.57 20.30
N PRO A 112 -19.47 3.24 20.94
CA PRO A 112 -18.43 4.16 21.42
C PRO A 112 -17.63 4.81 20.28
N ARG A 113 -17.03 5.98 20.58
CA ARG A 113 -16.08 6.69 19.71
C ARG A 113 -15.07 7.46 20.56
N ILE A 114 -13.94 7.87 19.98
CA ILE A 114 -13.03 8.82 20.66
C ILE A 114 -13.75 10.17 20.82
N PRO A 115 -13.72 10.82 22.01
CA PRO A 115 -14.42 12.08 22.23
C PRO A 115 -14.05 13.16 21.20
N ALA A 116 -15.05 13.94 20.79
CA ALA A 116 -14.94 14.97 19.75
C ALA A 116 -14.45 14.50 18.37
N ALA A 117 -14.24 13.20 18.14
CA ALA A 117 -13.86 12.68 16.83
C ALA A 117 -14.87 13.08 15.75
N ARG A 118 -14.41 13.14 14.50
CA ARG A 118 -15.24 13.36 13.31
C ARG A 118 -15.32 12.05 12.53
N PHE A 119 -16.50 11.73 12.00
CA PHE A 119 -16.67 10.58 11.11
C PHE A 119 -16.29 10.97 9.69
N PHE A 120 -15.36 10.25 9.09
CA PHE A 120 -14.93 10.46 7.71
C PHE A 120 -15.42 9.32 6.83
N ASP A 121 -16.50 9.61 6.11
CA ASP A 121 -17.13 8.65 5.21
C ASP A 121 -16.47 8.72 3.83
N ILE A 122 -15.75 7.65 3.47
CA ILE A 122 -15.08 7.56 2.16
C ILE A 122 -16.08 7.53 1.00
N ASP A 123 -17.35 7.19 1.26
CA ASP A 123 -18.41 7.24 0.26
C ASP A 123 -18.94 8.65 0.05
N ASP A 124 -19.06 9.46 1.10
CA ASP A 124 -19.54 10.85 0.97
C ASP A 124 -18.51 11.77 0.35
N ILE A 125 -17.22 11.59 0.67
CA ILE A 125 -16.18 12.44 0.12
C ILE A 125 -15.86 12.09 -1.35
N ALA A 126 -16.21 10.89 -1.81
CA ALA A 126 -16.01 10.51 -3.20
C ALA A 126 -16.90 11.37 -4.13
N PRO A 127 -16.39 11.81 -5.29
CA PRO A 127 -17.22 12.55 -6.23
C PRO A 127 -18.42 11.73 -6.69
N SER A 128 -19.59 12.38 -6.70
CA SER A 128 -20.85 11.74 -7.05
C SER A 128 -20.80 11.11 -8.45
N PRO A 129 -21.43 9.94 -8.66
CA PRO A 129 -21.46 9.31 -9.97
C PRO A 129 -22.02 10.25 -11.04
N ARG A 130 -21.38 10.26 -12.22
CA ARG A 130 -21.74 11.10 -13.38
C ARG A 130 -21.54 12.61 -13.17
N SER A 131 -20.89 13.03 -12.09
CA SER A 131 -20.37 14.39 -11.98
C SER A 131 -19.20 14.62 -12.93
N SER A 132 -18.83 15.89 -13.13
CA SER A 132 -17.65 16.28 -13.91
C SER A 132 -16.36 15.62 -13.39
N ALA A 133 -16.27 15.40 -12.07
CA ALA A 133 -15.15 14.75 -11.40
C ALA A 133 -15.22 13.21 -11.38
N ASN A 134 -16.35 12.60 -11.77
CA ASN A 134 -16.51 11.14 -11.85
C ASN A 134 -17.46 10.74 -13.00
N PRO A 135 -17.07 10.98 -14.26
CA PRO A 135 -17.92 10.76 -15.42
C PRO A 135 -18.27 9.28 -15.62
N LYS A 136 -17.37 8.36 -15.22
CA LYS A 136 -17.58 6.90 -15.33
C LYS A 136 -18.44 6.32 -14.20
N GLY A 137 -18.78 7.12 -13.19
CA GLY A 137 -19.61 6.67 -12.07
C GLY A 137 -18.95 5.59 -11.21
N LEU A 138 -17.62 5.60 -11.11
CA LEU A 138 -16.85 4.63 -10.36
C LEU A 138 -16.93 4.93 -8.85
N PRO A 139 -16.91 3.92 -7.99
CA PRO A 139 -17.00 4.12 -6.54
C PRO A 139 -15.66 4.61 -5.97
N HIS A 140 -15.74 5.31 -4.83
CA HIS A 140 -14.58 5.69 -3.99
C HIS A 140 -13.48 6.50 -4.67
N MET A 141 -13.77 7.17 -5.79
CA MET A 141 -12.80 8.02 -6.49
C MET A 141 -12.26 9.12 -5.56
N LYS A 142 -10.98 9.47 -5.70
CA LYS A 142 -10.31 10.51 -4.92
C LYS A 142 -11.00 11.86 -5.19
N PRO A 143 -11.35 12.62 -4.14
CA PRO A 143 -11.92 13.96 -4.32
C PRO A 143 -10.94 14.90 -5.01
N CYS A 144 -11.46 15.84 -5.79
CA CYS A 144 -10.66 16.96 -6.26
C CYS A 144 -10.32 17.90 -5.09
N PRO A 145 -9.29 18.77 -5.21
CA PRO A 145 -8.90 19.66 -4.13
C PRO A 145 -10.03 20.56 -3.62
N LYS A 146 -10.95 20.99 -4.49
CA LYS A 146 -12.10 21.82 -4.10
C LYS A 146 -13.09 21.04 -3.22
N GLN A 147 -13.47 19.83 -3.64
CA GLN A 147 -14.36 18.96 -2.88
C GLN A 147 -13.74 18.62 -1.52
N PHE A 148 -12.44 18.29 -1.50
CA PHE A 148 -11.70 18.05 -0.27
C PHE A 148 -11.73 19.27 0.68
N ALA A 149 -11.47 20.48 0.16
CA ALA A 149 -11.51 21.70 0.95
C ALA A 149 -12.89 21.96 1.58
N VAL A 150 -13.98 21.73 0.83
CA VAL A 150 -15.35 21.83 1.37
C VAL A 150 -15.56 20.81 2.50
N ALA A 151 -15.10 19.57 2.33
CA ALA A 151 -15.20 18.55 3.37
C ALA A 151 -14.46 18.95 4.66
N MET A 152 -13.24 19.48 4.53
CA MET A 152 -12.46 19.95 5.68
C MET A 152 -13.15 21.11 6.40
N ASP A 153 -13.65 22.10 5.66
CA ASP A 153 -14.38 23.24 6.25
C ASP A 153 -15.65 22.80 6.99
N LEU A 154 -16.38 21.79 6.48
CA LEU A 154 -17.59 21.25 7.11
C LEU A 154 -17.29 20.44 8.37
N MET A 155 -16.13 19.81 8.45
CA MET A 155 -15.69 19.06 9.64
C MET A 155 -15.00 19.94 10.69
N ASP A 156 -14.91 21.26 10.45
CA ASP A 156 -14.10 22.20 11.22
C ASP A 156 -12.62 21.77 11.31
N ILE A 157 -12.03 21.37 10.18
CA ILE A 157 -10.61 21.01 10.09
C ILE A 157 -9.86 22.15 9.41
N THR A 158 -8.70 22.51 9.96
CA THR A 158 -7.80 23.51 9.39
C THR A 158 -6.52 22.86 8.84
N PRO A 159 -5.78 23.52 7.93
CA PRO A 159 -4.48 23.02 7.46
C PRO A 159 -3.41 22.90 8.56
N HIS A 160 -3.66 23.48 9.74
CA HIS A 160 -2.74 23.42 10.86
C HIS A 160 -2.94 22.18 11.73
N ASP A 161 -4.14 21.60 11.75
CA ASP A 161 -4.50 20.46 12.60
C ASP A 161 -3.63 19.23 12.29
N VAL A 162 -3.45 18.37 13.28
CA VAL A 162 -2.83 17.05 13.15
C VAL A 162 -3.96 16.02 13.24
N LEU A 163 -4.16 15.25 12.18
CA LEU A 163 -5.26 14.31 12.06
C LEU A 163 -4.84 12.91 12.52
N TYR A 164 -5.60 12.30 13.41
CA TYR A 164 -5.37 10.94 13.92
C TYR A 164 -6.50 10.02 13.42
N VAL A 165 -6.23 9.26 12.37
CA VAL A 165 -7.19 8.34 11.75
C VAL A 165 -7.21 7.03 12.52
N TYR A 166 -8.40 6.52 12.84
CA TYR A 166 -8.60 5.24 13.49
C TYR A 166 -9.75 4.45 12.85
N ALA A 167 -9.91 3.20 13.29
CA ALA A 167 -11.04 2.35 12.97
C ALA A 167 -11.68 1.85 14.27
N ASN A 168 -12.98 1.59 14.23
CA ASN A 168 -13.78 1.31 15.42
C ASN A 168 -13.36 0.01 16.13
N ASN A 169 -13.33 -1.12 15.41
CA ASN A 169 -13.02 -2.43 15.99
C ASN A 169 -11.94 -3.19 15.21
N GLU A 170 -11.40 -4.23 15.85
CA GLU A 170 -10.31 -5.09 15.36
C GLU A 170 -10.64 -5.86 14.07
N LYS A 171 -11.91 -5.79 13.61
CA LYS A 171 -12.42 -6.41 12.37
C LYS A 171 -12.80 -5.37 11.31
N CYS A 172 -12.27 -4.15 11.40
CA CYS A 172 -12.50 -3.05 10.45
C CYS A 172 -11.21 -2.62 9.74
N PRO A 173 -10.81 -3.30 8.64
CA PRO A 173 -9.47 -3.15 8.05
C PRO A 173 -9.33 -2.03 6.99
N PHE A 174 -10.32 -1.13 6.89
CA PHE A 174 -10.47 -0.26 5.71
C PHE A 174 -10.10 1.22 5.94
N SER A 175 -9.67 1.60 7.15
CA SER A 175 -9.30 3.00 7.49
C SER A 175 -8.13 3.57 6.68
N HIS A 176 -7.31 2.70 6.09
CA HIS A 176 -6.21 3.08 5.20
C HIS A 176 -6.64 3.99 4.05
N ARG A 177 -7.87 3.82 3.52
CA ARG A 177 -8.38 4.70 2.45
C ARG A 177 -8.64 6.11 2.96
N ALA A 178 -9.27 6.27 4.13
CA ALA A 178 -9.48 7.58 4.75
C ALA A 178 -8.13 8.28 5.01
N TYR A 179 -7.18 7.56 5.61
CA TYR A 179 -5.81 8.04 5.83
C TYR A 179 -5.12 8.50 4.54
N TRP A 180 -5.14 7.66 3.51
CA TRP A 180 -4.53 7.99 2.23
C TRP A 180 -5.24 9.18 1.54
N THR A 181 -6.57 9.26 1.61
CA THR A 181 -7.33 10.37 1.01
C THR A 181 -6.98 11.70 1.68
N LEU A 182 -6.95 11.77 3.01
CA LEU A 182 -6.56 12.99 3.74
C LEU A 182 -5.17 13.47 3.30
N ARG A 183 -4.22 12.54 3.18
CA ARG A 183 -2.84 12.82 2.78
C ARG A 183 -2.69 13.21 1.33
N SER A 184 -3.42 12.57 0.40
CA SER A 184 -3.24 12.75 -1.05
C SER A 184 -4.09 13.88 -1.63
N ALA A 185 -5.19 14.26 -0.97
CA ALA A 185 -6.13 15.23 -1.51
C ALA A 185 -5.83 16.69 -1.12
N GLY A 186 -5.01 16.92 -0.09
CA GLY A 186 -4.53 18.27 0.23
C GLY A 186 -4.25 18.60 1.70
N HIS A 187 -4.30 17.64 2.63
CA HIS A 187 -3.78 17.85 3.97
C HIS A 187 -2.28 17.53 4.02
N ASP A 188 -1.55 18.19 4.91
CA ASP A 188 -0.11 17.98 5.06
C ASP A 188 0.19 16.49 5.38
N PRO A 189 0.94 15.80 4.50
CA PRO A 189 1.39 14.43 4.69
C PRO A 189 1.92 14.08 6.08
N ALA A 190 2.68 15.00 6.68
CA ALA A 190 3.36 14.81 7.95
C ALA A 190 2.43 14.99 9.16
N LYS A 191 1.25 15.57 8.93
CA LYS A 191 0.23 15.84 9.96
C LYS A 191 -0.91 14.84 9.97
N VAL A 192 -0.92 13.84 9.11
CA VAL A 192 -1.89 12.74 9.17
C VAL A 192 -1.23 11.50 9.75
N LYS A 193 -1.78 11.02 10.86
CA LYS A 193 -1.35 9.85 11.62
C LYS A 193 -2.39 8.74 11.50
N LEU A 194 -1.94 7.50 11.49
CA LEU A 194 -2.79 6.30 11.52
C LEU A 194 -2.56 5.59 12.85
N ILE A 195 -3.60 5.46 13.65
CA ILE A 195 -3.54 4.73 14.91
C ILE A 195 -3.46 3.24 14.62
N GLN A 196 -2.45 2.58 15.17
CA GLN A 196 -2.25 1.13 15.12
C GLN A 196 -2.93 0.49 16.33
N GLY A 197 -4.27 0.40 16.28
CA GLY A 197 -5.08 -0.29 17.28
C GLY A 197 -6.56 0.10 17.25
N SER A 198 -7.38 -0.80 17.80
CA SER A 198 -8.84 -0.66 17.88
C SER A 198 -9.30 0.23 19.05
N LEU A 199 -10.59 0.60 19.08
CA LEU A 199 -11.18 1.30 20.23
C LEU A 199 -11.17 0.46 21.52
N ALA A 200 -11.20 -0.87 21.41
CA ALA A 200 -11.07 -1.75 22.56
C ALA A 200 -9.68 -1.63 23.21
N GLU A 201 -8.62 -1.50 22.39
CA GLU A 201 -7.27 -1.23 22.89
C GLU A 201 -7.14 0.19 23.44
N TRP A 202 -7.76 1.17 22.80
CA TRP A 202 -7.85 2.54 23.31
C TRP A 202 -8.39 2.59 24.74
N GLU A 203 -9.54 1.97 24.98
CA GLU A 203 -10.14 1.89 26.31
C GLU A 203 -9.23 1.12 27.30
N ALA A 204 -8.65 0.00 26.87
CA ALA A 204 -7.74 -0.80 27.71
C ALA A 204 -6.47 -0.05 28.11
N CYS A 205 -6.00 0.89 27.28
CA CYS A 205 -4.89 1.79 27.59
C CYS A 205 -5.30 3.04 28.40
N GLY A 206 -6.55 3.13 28.84
CA GLY A 206 -7.05 4.24 29.66
C GLY A 206 -7.54 5.45 28.86
N GLY A 207 -7.76 5.28 27.55
CA GLY A 207 -8.36 6.31 26.71
C GLY A 207 -9.86 6.48 26.99
N GLU A 208 -10.33 7.72 27.03
CA GLU A 208 -11.74 8.03 27.23
C GLU A 208 -12.58 7.72 25.98
N LEU A 209 -13.84 7.31 26.17
CA LEU A 209 -14.79 7.05 25.09
C LEU A 209 -16.07 7.87 25.27
N ASP A 210 -16.54 8.47 24.18
CA ASP A 210 -17.87 9.05 24.08
C ASP A 210 -18.86 7.95 23.65
N ASN A 211 -19.76 7.61 24.58
CA ASN A 211 -20.81 6.60 24.40
C ASN A 211 -22.19 7.23 24.12
N ALA A 212 -22.29 8.57 24.08
CA ALA A 212 -23.57 9.22 23.86
C ALA A 212 -24.00 9.07 22.40
N ARG A 213 -25.27 8.72 22.18
CA ARG A 213 -25.84 8.70 20.83
C ARG A 213 -25.90 10.12 20.27
N LEU A 214 -25.43 10.31 19.04
CA LEU A 214 -25.53 11.58 18.34
C LEU A 214 -26.89 11.74 17.66
N SER A 215 -27.36 12.99 17.57
CA SER A 215 -28.48 13.32 16.69
C SER A 215 -28.06 13.15 15.22
N ASP A 216 -29.03 13.00 14.33
CA ASP A 216 -28.76 12.87 12.88
C ASP A 216 -28.12 14.15 12.29
N GLU A 217 -28.29 15.30 12.96
CA GLU A 217 -27.77 16.61 12.55
C GLU A 217 -26.44 16.98 13.23
N ASP A 218 -25.83 16.08 14.01
CA ASP A 218 -24.56 16.36 14.68
C ASP A 218 -23.45 16.61 13.65
N GLU A 219 -22.74 17.74 13.78
CA GLU A 219 -21.67 18.17 12.87
C GLU A 219 -20.54 17.15 12.71
N ARG A 220 -20.37 16.24 13.68
CA ARG A 220 -19.38 15.15 13.62
C ARG A 220 -19.72 14.09 12.58
N LEU A 221 -20.98 14.02 12.15
CA LEU A 221 -21.47 13.11 11.12
C LEU A 221 -21.38 13.77 9.74
N PHE A 222 -20.17 14.09 9.30
CA PHE A 222 -19.93 14.72 7.99
C PHE A 222 -20.77 14.11 6.87
N ARG A 223 -21.37 14.96 6.05
CA ARG A 223 -22.05 14.62 4.79
C ARG A 223 -21.65 15.66 3.76
N MET A 224 -21.28 15.20 2.56
CA MET A 224 -21.05 16.12 1.45
C MET A 224 -22.40 16.64 0.94
N PRO A 225 -22.63 17.96 0.94
CA PRO A 225 -23.87 18.52 0.40
C PRO A 225 -23.87 18.46 -1.13
N LEU A 226 -25.06 18.39 -1.74
CA LEU A 226 -25.20 18.31 -3.20
C LEU A 226 -24.72 19.57 -3.93
N ASP A 227 -24.77 20.72 -3.26
CA ASP A 227 -24.37 22.05 -3.77
C ASP A 227 -22.89 22.38 -3.50
N TRP A 228 -22.06 21.39 -3.17
CA TRP A 228 -20.67 21.62 -2.74
C TRP A 228 -19.82 22.42 -3.74
N GLU A 229 -20.10 22.30 -5.04
CA GLU A 229 -19.37 23.02 -6.10
C GLU A 229 -19.53 24.54 -5.97
N GLU A 230 -20.68 25.01 -5.47
CA GLU A 230 -21.02 26.42 -5.32
C GLU A 230 -20.48 27.02 -4.01
N ARG A 231 -20.02 26.18 -3.08
CA ARG A 231 -19.59 26.62 -1.75
C ARG A 231 -18.23 27.29 -1.79
N ALA A 232 -18.11 28.44 -1.14
CA ALA A 232 -16.81 29.04 -0.84
C ALA A 232 -16.04 28.17 0.16
N THR A 233 -14.71 28.18 0.06
CA THR A 233 -13.82 27.38 0.94
C THR A 233 -12.82 28.29 1.64
N ARG A 234 -12.58 28.05 2.93
CA ARG A 234 -11.49 28.66 3.71
C ARG A 234 -10.27 27.75 3.75
N TYR A 235 -10.48 26.43 3.72
CA TYR A 235 -9.40 25.46 3.69
C TYR A 235 -8.54 25.60 2.42
N ILE A 236 -7.23 25.73 2.61
CA ILE A 236 -6.26 25.79 1.51
C ILE A 236 -5.55 24.44 1.42
N CYS A 237 -5.81 23.71 0.34
CA CYS A 237 -5.15 22.43 0.08
C CYS A 237 -3.66 22.64 -0.23
N LEU A 238 -2.82 21.85 0.43
CA LEU A 238 -1.43 21.70 0.04
C LEU A 238 -1.40 21.06 -1.36
N ARG A 239 -0.75 21.73 -2.31
CA ARG A 239 -0.60 21.27 -3.69
C ARG A 239 0.86 20.88 -3.95
N GLU A 240 1.22 19.64 -3.64
CA GLU A 240 2.55 19.09 -3.94
C GLU A 240 2.72 18.63 -5.40
N GLY A 241 1.94 19.17 -6.34
CA GLY A 241 2.12 18.93 -7.77
C GLY A 241 1.83 17.51 -8.28
N GLU A 242 1.41 16.57 -7.43
CA GLU A 242 1.23 15.18 -7.82
C GLU A 242 -0.10 14.61 -7.32
N GLU A 243 -0.95 14.17 -8.25
CA GLU A 243 -2.30 13.68 -7.98
C GLU A 243 -2.33 12.36 -7.20
N ARG A 244 -1.20 11.63 -7.11
CA ARG A 244 -1.03 10.30 -6.49
C ARG A 244 -2.00 9.22 -7.00
N VAL A 245 -2.72 9.52 -8.07
CA VAL A 245 -3.58 8.61 -8.79
C VAL A 245 -3.11 8.51 -10.23
N VAL A 246 -3.34 7.36 -10.83
CA VAL A 246 -3.18 7.13 -12.27
C VAL A 246 -4.52 6.71 -12.87
N ASP A 247 -4.75 7.04 -14.12
CA ASP A 247 -5.94 6.62 -14.87
C ASP A 247 -5.71 5.29 -15.61
N MET A 248 -6.79 4.77 -16.21
CA MET A 248 -6.76 3.50 -16.95
C MET A 248 -5.84 3.54 -18.17
N ASP A 249 -5.68 4.70 -18.83
CA ASP A 249 -4.86 4.80 -20.03
C ASP A 249 -3.38 4.71 -19.66
N GLN A 250 -2.97 5.41 -18.59
CA GLN A 250 -1.62 5.29 -18.02
C GLN A 250 -1.31 3.86 -17.58
N VAL A 251 -2.26 3.19 -16.93
CA VAL A 251 -2.09 1.77 -16.54
C VAL A 251 -2.00 0.88 -17.77
N ARG A 252 -2.80 1.14 -18.81
CA ARG A 252 -2.76 0.39 -20.08
C ARG A 252 -1.38 0.51 -20.73
N ASP A 253 -0.82 1.70 -20.79
CA ASP A 253 0.52 1.94 -21.35
C ASP A 253 1.59 1.15 -20.58
N ILE A 254 1.48 1.09 -19.26
CA ILE A 254 2.44 0.39 -18.39
C ILE A 254 2.36 -1.13 -18.60
N VAL A 255 1.16 -1.70 -18.62
CA VAL A 255 1.00 -3.18 -18.72
C VAL A 255 1.15 -3.71 -20.14
N THR A 256 1.14 -2.84 -21.15
CA THR A 256 1.39 -3.19 -22.56
C THR A 256 2.84 -2.92 -22.99
N SER A 257 3.60 -2.16 -22.21
CA SER A 257 5.02 -1.95 -22.45
C SER A 257 5.85 -3.22 -22.15
N PRO A 258 6.97 -3.44 -22.86
CA PRO A 258 7.94 -4.47 -22.50
C PRO A 258 8.39 -4.33 -21.03
N LYS A 259 8.57 -5.46 -20.34
CA LYS A 259 8.92 -5.46 -18.90
C LYS A 259 10.23 -4.71 -18.62
N GLU A 260 11.17 -4.75 -19.55
CA GLU A 260 12.48 -4.10 -19.46
C GLU A 260 12.39 -2.58 -19.53
N THR A 261 11.31 -2.04 -20.08
CA THR A 261 11.08 -0.61 -20.27
C THR A 261 9.90 -0.07 -19.48
N ALA A 262 9.17 -0.92 -18.75
CA ALA A 262 8.03 -0.52 -17.96
C ALA A 262 8.45 0.45 -16.84
N GLU A 263 7.82 1.62 -16.80
CA GLU A 263 8.18 2.70 -15.86
C GLU A 263 7.65 2.46 -14.43
N ALA A 264 6.76 1.48 -14.26
CA ALA A 264 6.14 1.17 -12.97
C ALA A 264 5.77 -0.32 -12.83
N ILE A 265 5.61 -0.74 -11.59
CA ILE A 265 5.11 -2.07 -11.21
C ILE A 265 3.67 -1.92 -10.72
N VAL A 266 2.75 -2.71 -11.28
CA VAL A 266 1.36 -2.76 -10.81
C VAL A 266 1.22 -3.85 -9.74
N VAL A 267 0.61 -3.52 -8.59
CA VAL A 267 0.42 -4.44 -7.46
C VAL A 267 -1.05 -4.43 -7.05
N ASP A 268 -1.67 -5.61 -7.05
CA ASP A 268 -3.10 -5.78 -6.78
C ASP A 268 -3.35 -6.35 -5.38
N ALA A 269 -4.21 -5.64 -4.63
CA ALA A 269 -4.57 -5.93 -3.24
C ALA A 269 -5.66 -6.99 -3.06
N ARG A 270 -6.29 -7.47 -4.14
CA ARG A 270 -7.38 -8.46 -4.08
C ARG A 270 -6.87 -9.81 -3.58
N SER A 271 -7.79 -10.69 -3.17
CA SER A 271 -7.46 -12.08 -2.84
C SER A 271 -6.78 -12.76 -4.02
N ALA A 272 -5.88 -13.71 -3.75
CA ALA A 272 -5.27 -14.51 -4.80
C ALA A 272 -6.32 -15.22 -5.67
N GLY A 273 -7.43 -15.68 -5.05
CA GLY A 273 -8.55 -16.28 -5.79
C GLY A 273 -9.13 -15.35 -6.84
N ARG A 274 -9.41 -14.08 -6.50
CA ARG A 274 -9.91 -13.07 -7.44
C ARG A 274 -8.87 -12.66 -8.47
N PHE A 275 -7.63 -12.44 -8.03
CA PHE A 275 -6.50 -12.05 -8.89
C PHE A 275 -6.23 -13.10 -9.98
N TYR A 276 -6.23 -14.39 -9.63
CA TYR A 276 -6.04 -15.46 -10.60
C TYR A 276 -7.33 -15.89 -11.33
N GLY A 277 -8.46 -15.22 -11.06
CA GLY A 277 -9.75 -15.52 -11.72
C GLY A 277 -10.43 -16.81 -11.28
N ARG A 278 -10.07 -17.34 -10.11
CA ARG A 278 -10.60 -18.58 -9.50
C ARG A 278 -11.83 -18.33 -8.63
N GLU A 279 -11.96 -17.11 -8.12
CA GLU A 279 -13.12 -16.62 -7.38
C GLU A 279 -13.82 -15.53 -8.19
N PRO A 280 -15.15 -15.47 -8.16
CA PRO A 280 -15.88 -14.39 -8.82
C PRO A 280 -15.60 -13.05 -8.13
N GLU A 281 -15.69 -11.98 -8.91
CA GLU A 281 -15.71 -10.64 -8.34
C GLU A 281 -17.03 -10.40 -7.58
N PRO A 282 -17.02 -9.66 -6.46
CA PRO A 282 -18.25 -9.40 -5.68
C PRO A 282 -19.33 -8.66 -6.48
N ARG A 283 -18.93 -7.88 -7.49
CA ARG A 283 -19.85 -7.16 -8.38
C ARG A 283 -20.17 -8.02 -9.60
N PRO A 284 -21.45 -8.33 -9.86
CA PRO A 284 -21.85 -9.12 -11.02
C PRO A 284 -21.38 -8.49 -12.34
N GLY A 285 -20.99 -9.32 -13.30
CA GLY A 285 -20.63 -8.90 -14.65
C GLY A 285 -19.16 -8.52 -14.86
N LEU A 286 -18.36 -8.39 -13.80
CA LEU A 286 -16.92 -8.14 -13.95
C LEU A 286 -16.18 -9.40 -14.40
N ARG A 287 -15.25 -9.23 -15.33
CA ARG A 287 -14.35 -10.32 -15.77
C ARG A 287 -13.38 -10.67 -14.63
N GLY A 288 -13.15 -11.95 -14.39
CA GLY A 288 -12.13 -12.43 -13.43
C GLY A 288 -10.71 -12.39 -14.02
N GLY A 289 -9.68 -12.43 -13.17
CA GLY A 289 -8.28 -12.38 -13.56
C GLY A 289 -7.58 -11.11 -13.07
N HIS A 290 -6.45 -10.77 -13.69
CA HIS A 290 -5.63 -9.61 -13.33
C HIS A 290 -5.01 -8.91 -14.56
N MET A 291 -4.42 -7.74 -14.31
CA MET A 291 -3.70 -6.95 -15.30
C MET A 291 -2.39 -7.66 -15.71
N PRO A 292 -2.02 -7.70 -17.00
CA PRO A 292 -0.77 -8.31 -17.43
C PRO A 292 0.45 -7.79 -16.66
N GLY A 293 1.30 -8.70 -16.19
CA GLY A 293 2.53 -8.35 -15.47
C GLY A 293 2.32 -7.78 -14.06
N SER A 294 1.09 -7.61 -13.59
CA SER A 294 0.84 -7.19 -12.21
C SER A 294 1.23 -8.27 -11.20
N LEU A 295 1.57 -7.84 -9.99
CA LEU A 295 1.88 -8.69 -8.84
C LEU A 295 0.69 -8.74 -7.88
N ASN A 296 0.55 -9.81 -7.10
CA ASN A 296 -0.51 -9.92 -6.10
C ASN A 296 0.04 -9.82 -4.68
N VAL A 297 -0.49 -8.88 -3.91
CA VAL A 297 -0.24 -8.75 -2.47
C VAL A 297 -1.60 -8.54 -1.80
N PRO A 298 -2.30 -9.62 -1.40
CA PRO A 298 -3.60 -9.50 -0.74
C PRO A 298 -3.48 -8.61 0.50
N PHE A 299 -4.24 -7.52 0.60
CA PHE A 299 -4.00 -6.52 1.66
C PHE A 299 -4.06 -7.08 3.09
N LEU A 300 -4.86 -8.13 3.32
CA LEU A 300 -4.95 -8.81 4.62
C LEU A 300 -3.61 -9.46 5.05
N SER A 301 -2.73 -9.80 4.10
CA SER A 301 -1.40 -10.33 4.45
C SER A 301 -0.52 -9.28 5.13
N LEU A 302 -0.84 -7.99 4.96
CA LEU A 302 -0.10 -6.87 5.55
C LEU A 302 -0.57 -6.54 6.97
N LEU A 303 -1.73 -7.06 7.39
CA LEU A 303 -2.39 -6.73 8.65
C LEU A 303 -2.15 -7.81 9.71
N ASP A 304 -2.20 -7.40 10.98
CA ASP A 304 -2.15 -8.32 12.11
C ASP A 304 -3.43 -9.18 12.14
N GLU A 305 -3.28 -10.50 12.24
CA GLU A 305 -4.41 -11.43 12.16
C GLU A 305 -5.38 -11.34 13.35
N LYS A 306 -4.92 -10.80 14.48
CA LYS A 306 -5.72 -10.62 15.70
C LYS A 306 -6.35 -9.24 15.77
N ASP A 307 -5.71 -8.25 15.16
CA ASP A 307 -6.23 -6.89 15.06
C ASP A 307 -5.97 -6.30 13.67
N LEU A 308 -6.99 -6.36 12.82
CA LEU A 308 -6.90 -5.87 11.44
C LEU A 308 -6.82 -4.34 11.34
N THR A 309 -6.88 -3.60 12.45
CA THR A 309 -6.57 -2.16 12.48
C THR A 309 -5.07 -1.88 12.53
N LYS A 310 -4.25 -2.93 12.71
CA LYS A 310 -2.80 -2.85 12.76
C LYS A 310 -2.18 -3.47 11.53
N PHE A 311 -1.12 -2.84 11.05
CA PHE A 311 -0.17 -3.54 10.21
C PHE A 311 0.62 -4.56 11.03
N ARG A 312 1.09 -5.62 10.35
CA ARG A 312 2.19 -6.45 10.86
C ARG A 312 3.43 -5.58 11.11
N PRO A 313 4.43 -6.05 11.87
CA PRO A 313 5.70 -5.35 11.99
C PRO A 313 6.25 -4.96 10.61
N MET A 314 6.68 -3.71 10.44
CA MET A 314 7.06 -3.16 9.12
C MET A 314 8.16 -3.97 8.41
N GLU A 315 9.01 -4.68 9.15
CA GLU A 315 9.98 -5.62 8.58
C GLU A 315 9.30 -6.80 7.86
N GLN A 316 8.24 -7.37 8.45
CA GLN A 316 7.46 -8.45 7.82
C GLN A 316 6.69 -7.92 6.62
N VAL A 317 6.09 -6.73 6.73
CA VAL A 317 5.41 -6.05 5.63
C VAL A 317 6.37 -5.83 4.45
N ARG A 318 7.58 -5.34 4.73
CA ARG A 318 8.63 -5.16 3.73
C ARG A 318 8.96 -6.48 3.05
N GLN A 319 9.15 -7.54 3.84
CA GLN A 319 9.49 -8.86 3.32
C GLN A 319 8.39 -9.44 2.40
N ILE A 320 7.11 -9.26 2.76
CA ILE A 320 5.97 -9.68 1.93
C ILE A 320 6.03 -9.03 0.53
N PHE A 321 6.33 -7.73 0.45
CA PHE A 321 6.45 -7.05 -0.83
C PHE A 321 7.65 -7.53 -1.65
N VAL A 322 8.79 -7.79 -0.99
CA VAL A 322 9.99 -8.32 -1.65
C VAL A 322 9.73 -9.71 -2.21
N GLU A 323 9.09 -10.59 -1.43
CA GLU A 323 8.71 -11.94 -1.86
C GLU A 323 7.68 -11.93 -3.00
N ALA A 324 6.80 -10.92 -3.02
CA ALA A 324 5.87 -10.72 -4.13
C ALA A 324 6.55 -10.26 -5.42
N GLY A 325 7.84 -9.88 -5.39
CA GLY A 325 8.62 -9.47 -6.56
C GLY A 325 8.83 -7.97 -6.69
N ILE A 326 8.55 -7.16 -5.65
CA ILE A 326 8.86 -5.73 -5.65
C ILE A 326 10.32 -5.55 -5.20
N PRO A 327 11.24 -5.11 -6.08
CA PRO A 327 12.64 -5.03 -5.73
C PRO A 327 12.87 -3.96 -4.65
N PRO A 328 13.71 -4.24 -3.63
CA PRO A 328 14.22 -3.23 -2.71
C PRO A 328 14.88 -2.06 -3.44
N HIS A 329 14.68 -0.85 -2.91
CA HIS A 329 15.42 0.32 -3.36
C HIS A 329 16.66 0.50 -2.48
N GLU A 330 17.83 0.09 -2.99
CA GLU A 330 19.10 0.07 -2.22
C GLU A 330 20.15 1.07 -2.73
N GLY A 331 19.83 1.86 -3.75
CA GLY A 331 20.77 2.80 -4.41
C GLY A 331 20.28 4.24 -4.45
N ASN A 332 21.12 5.15 -4.97
CA ASN A 332 20.79 6.57 -5.12
C ASN A 332 20.09 6.92 -6.45
N GLY A 333 19.77 5.92 -7.28
CA GLY A 333 19.05 6.11 -8.55
C GLY A 333 17.53 6.30 -8.34
N PRO A 334 16.75 6.56 -9.40
CA PRO A 334 15.29 6.56 -9.27
C PRO A 334 14.79 5.14 -8.94
N ALA A 335 13.88 5.03 -7.96
CA ALA A 335 13.18 3.78 -7.71
C ALA A 335 12.15 3.52 -8.81
N ALA A 336 11.83 2.24 -9.07
CA ALA A 336 10.68 1.91 -9.90
C ALA A 336 9.39 2.36 -9.19
N LYS A 337 8.55 3.12 -9.90
CA LYS A 337 7.24 3.53 -9.38
C LYS A 337 6.37 2.30 -9.09
N VAL A 338 5.47 2.40 -8.12
CA VAL A 338 4.51 1.34 -7.79
C VAL A 338 3.09 1.88 -7.89
N ILE A 339 2.27 1.19 -8.68
CA ILE A 339 0.85 1.47 -8.84
C ILE A 339 0.06 0.42 -8.06
N CYS A 340 -0.55 0.85 -6.97
CA CYS A 340 -1.43 0.00 -6.17
C CYS A 340 -2.82 -0.04 -6.80
N SER A 341 -3.39 -1.23 -6.91
CA SER A 341 -4.75 -1.45 -7.40
C SER A 341 -5.48 -2.45 -6.51
N CYS A 342 -6.79 -2.56 -6.67
CA CYS A 342 -7.60 -3.58 -6.00
C CYS A 342 -8.92 -3.79 -6.75
N GLY A 343 -10.02 -4.04 -6.04
CA GLY A 343 -11.35 -3.98 -6.64
C GLY A 343 -11.79 -2.56 -7.01
N SER A 344 -11.66 -1.61 -6.08
CA SER A 344 -12.36 -0.31 -6.13
C SER A 344 -11.57 0.86 -5.51
N GLY A 345 -10.24 0.83 -5.54
CA GLY A 345 -9.38 1.86 -4.94
C GLY A 345 -9.27 1.86 -3.41
N VAL A 346 -10.10 1.11 -2.68
CA VAL A 346 -10.12 1.11 -1.19
C VAL A 346 -8.93 0.34 -0.60
N THR A 347 -8.81 -0.96 -0.85
CA THR A 347 -7.74 -1.77 -0.25
C THR A 347 -6.38 -1.53 -0.91
N ALA A 348 -6.35 -0.92 -2.10
CA ALA A 348 -5.13 -0.39 -2.71
C ALA A 348 -4.43 0.64 -1.81
N ALA A 349 -5.19 1.40 -1.01
CA ALA A 349 -4.63 2.35 -0.07
C ALA A 349 -3.82 1.66 1.04
N ALA A 350 -4.22 0.46 1.47
CA ALA A 350 -3.43 -0.30 2.45
C ALA A 350 -2.04 -0.67 1.91
N LEU A 351 -1.95 -1.07 0.63
CA LEU A 351 -0.68 -1.33 -0.04
C LEU A 351 0.16 -0.06 -0.16
N ALA A 352 -0.45 1.05 -0.58
CA ALA A 352 0.24 2.32 -0.74
C ALA A 352 0.85 2.83 0.58
N VAL A 353 0.08 2.77 1.66
CA VAL A 353 0.55 3.14 3.00
C VAL A 353 1.66 2.18 3.46
N ALA A 354 1.46 0.88 3.30
CA ALA A 354 2.44 -0.12 3.72
C ALA A 354 3.78 0.01 2.98
N LEU A 355 3.77 0.29 1.67
CA LEU A 355 4.98 0.51 0.87
C LEU A 355 5.82 1.71 1.35
N GLU A 356 5.13 2.79 1.73
CA GLU A 356 5.74 4.00 2.29
C GLU A 356 6.32 3.71 3.68
N GLU A 357 5.50 3.18 4.59
CA GLU A 357 5.85 3.02 6.00
C GLU A 357 6.88 1.90 6.22
N CYS A 358 6.94 0.89 5.35
CA CYS A 358 7.99 -0.13 5.35
C CYS A 358 9.28 0.30 4.61
N GLY A 359 9.35 1.58 4.20
CA GLY A 359 10.52 2.18 3.55
C GLY A 359 10.93 1.50 2.26
N LEU A 360 10.03 0.76 1.60
CA LEU A 360 10.33 0.08 0.34
C LEU A 360 10.24 1.05 -0.83
N ARG A 361 9.34 2.03 -0.74
CA ARG A 361 9.21 3.13 -1.69
C ARG A 361 9.02 4.44 -0.94
N LYS A 362 9.48 5.53 -1.55
CA LYS A 362 9.12 6.86 -1.09
C LYS A 362 7.71 7.18 -1.55
N ARG A 363 7.05 8.09 -0.84
CA ARG A 363 5.68 8.48 -1.14
C ARG A 363 5.51 8.99 -2.58
N GLU A 364 6.48 9.71 -3.11
CA GLU A 364 6.46 10.25 -4.46
C GLU A 364 6.45 9.16 -5.55
N ASP A 365 6.94 7.96 -5.23
CA ASP A 365 7.01 6.82 -6.14
C ASP A 365 5.80 5.88 -6.04
N ILE A 366 4.79 6.22 -5.23
CA ILE A 366 3.61 5.38 -4.95
C ILE A 366 2.35 6.06 -5.49
N TYR A 367 1.60 5.33 -6.30
CA TYR A 367 0.36 5.78 -6.93
C TYR A 367 -0.76 4.77 -6.70
N ILE A 368 -2.01 5.23 -6.75
CA ILE A 368 -3.20 4.35 -6.77
C ILE A 368 -3.87 4.42 -8.13
N TYR A 369 -4.11 3.26 -8.75
CA TYR A 369 -5.07 3.17 -9.84
C TYR A 369 -6.48 3.10 -9.26
N ASP A 370 -7.15 4.26 -9.20
CA ASP A 370 -8.36 4.44 -8.38
C ASP A 370 -9.58 3.71 -8.96
N GLY A 371 -9.75 3.74 -10.29
CA GLY A 371 -10.78 2.97 -10.97
C GLY A 371 -10.62 1.46 -10.77
N SER A 372 -9.38 1.01 -10.56
CA SER A 372 -9.06 -0.35 -10.10
C SER A 372 -9.70 -1.43 -10.99
N TRP A 373 -9.91 -2.64 -10.46
CA TRP A 373 -10.49 -3.75 -11.23
C TRP A 373 -11.94 -3.54 -11.67
N ILE A 374 -12.72 -2.69 -10.99
CA ILE A 374 -14.07 -2.34 -11.47
C ILE A 374 -14.02 -1.67 -12.83
N GLU A 375 -13.12 -0.71 -13.00
CA GLU A 375 -12.94 -0.03 -14.28
C GLU A 375 -12.26 -0.96 -15.29
N TRP A 376 -11.13 -1.58 -14.91
CA TRP A 376 -10.36 -2.44 -15.81
C TRP A 376 -11.14 -3.69 -16.23
N GLY A 377 -11.61 -4.48 -15.27
CA GLY A 377 -12.35 -5.72 -15.50
C GLY A 377 -13.72 -5.51 -16.15
N GLY A 378 -14.26 -4.29 -16.07
CA GLY A 378 -15.52 -3.88 -16.71
C GLY A 378 -15.37 -3.42 -18.17
N ASP A 379 -14.17 -3.10 -18.64
CA ASP A 379 -13.91 -2.66 -20.03
C ASP A 379 -13.39 -3.82 -20.90
N ASP A 380 -14.23 -4.34 -21.80
CA ASP A 380 -13.90 -5.47 -22.69
C ASP A 380 -12.64 -5.26 -23.55
N GLN A 381 -12.15 -4.03 -23.72
CA GLN A 381 -10.95 -3.73 -24.50
C GLN A 381 -9.65 -3.88 -23.69
N THR A 382 -9.71 -4.00 -22.37
CA THR A 382 -8.51 -4.15 -21.55
C THR A 382 -8.00 -5.59 -21.55
N PRO A 383 -6.66 -5.81 -21.61
CA PRO A 383 -6.10 -7.15 -21.55
C PRO A 383 -6.23 -7.74 -20.15
N ILE A 384 -6.49 -9.04 -20.08
CA ILE A 384 -6.64 -9.81 -18.84
C ILE A 384 -5.78 -11.06 -18.92
N VAL A 385 -5.08 -11.36 -17.83
CA VAL A 385 -4.45 -12.66 -17.59
C VAL A 385 -5.29 -13.47 -16.61
N LYS A 386 -5.48 -14.75 -16.92
CA LYS A 386 -6.08 -15.75 -16.04
C LYS A 386 -5.08 -16.88 -15.89
N ASP A 387 -4.70 -17.20 -14.67
CA ASP A 387 -3.77 -18.31 -14.42
C ASP A 387 -4.53 -19.54 -13.95
N ASP A 388 -4.91 -20.37 -14.93
CA ASP A 388 -5.39 -21.73 -14.71
C ASP A 388 -4.24 -22.66 -14.27
N ARG A 389 -2.98 -22.21 -14.40
CA ARG A 389 -1.78 -23.00 -14.17
C ARG A 389 -1.05 -22.48 -12.94
N TRP A 390 -1.20 -23.19 -11.84
CA TRP A 390 -0.20 -23.21 -10.77
C TRP A 390 1.17 -23.36 -11.44
N ASN A 391 2.12 -22.46 -11.13
CA ASN A 391 3.49 -22.53 -11.64
C ASN A 391 4.09 -23.91 -11.31
N PHE A 392 3.98 -24.84 -12.25
CA PHE A 392 4.68 -26.12 -12.23
C PHE A 392 6.20 -25.88 -12.12
N MET A 393 6.68 -24.70 -12.56
CA MET A 393 8.05 -24.23 -12.38
C MET A 393 8.37 -23.85 -10.92
N TYR A 394 7.48 -23.16 -10.19
CA TYR A 394 7.71 -22.83 -8.76
C TYR A 394 7.64 -24.07 -7.87
N PHE A 395 6.81 -25.06 -8.22
CA PHE A 395 6.77 -26.34 -7.51
C PHE A 395 8.04 -27.17 -7.78
N ILE A 396 8.51 -27.20 -9.04
CA ILE A 396 9.73 -27.92 -9.40
C ILE A 396 10.98 -27.26 -8.82
N GLU A 397 11.10 -25.92 -8.81
CA GLU A 397 12.25 -25.25 -8.21
C GLU A 397 12.37 -25.50 -6.70
N ASN A 398 11.25 -25.56 -5.97
CA ASN A 398 11.26 -25.87 -4.54
C ASN A 398 11.48 -27.37 -4.24
N ILE A 399 10.93 -28.29 -5.04
CA ILE A 399 11.19 -29.73 -4.88
C ILE A 399 12.63 -30.10 -5.28
N LEU A 400 13.18 -29.47 -6.32
CA LEU A 400 14.57 -29.71 -6.73
C LEU A 400 15.56 -29.15 -5.71
N MET A 401 15.27 -28.03 -5.04
CA MET A 401 16.12 -27.55 -3.93
C MET A 401 16.12 -28.50 -2.73
N ASP A 402 14.98 -29.08 -2.36
CA ASP A 402 14.91 -30.04 -1.26
C ASP A 402 15.56 -31.39 -1.60
N MET A 403 15.52 -31.83 -2.87
CA MET A 403 16.19 -33.05 -3.32
C MET A 403 17.72 -32.92 -3.44
N PHE A 404 18.27 -31.71 -3.52
CA PHE A 404 19.71 -31.47 -3.55
C PHE A 404 20.33 -31.23 -2.16
N LEU A 405 19.49 -31.09 -1.12
CA LEU A 405 19.89 -30.87 0.28
C LEU A 405 19.62 -32.07 1.20
N SER A 406 19.08 -33.16 0.68
CA SER A 406 19.03 -34.50 1.30
C SER A 406 20.07 -35.42 0.70
#